data_AF-A0A1V2L7X2-F1
#
_entry.id   AF-A0A1V2L7X2-F1
#
_cell.length_a   1.000
_cell.length_b   1.000
_cell.length_c   1.000
_cell.angle_alpha   90.00
_cell.angle_beta   90.00
_cell.angle_gamma   90.00
#
_symmetry.space_group_name_H-M   'P 1'
#
loop_
_entity.id
_entity.type
_entity.pdbx_description
1 polymer ?
#
loop_
_entity_poly.entity_id
_entity_poly.type
_entity_poly.pdbx_seq_one_letter_code
_entity_poly.pdbx_strand_id
1 'polypeptide(L)'
;MVGSIPNFIRLSQCMQEWRVTGDSMHLWNFLKYSSNIPVLVTGLLMRQRDGYTGIWVFFAMLNSGYSFWWDINNDWNLNLFKFGHRTVGDDWLRVKLHYDIREFYYLAIIFDFIGRFVWVAKFLPSPEKGDTIFYIGATMLFSTESGWFALEVLEILRRWVWVFIKLEVDYITLTNNKDVEMNSL
;
A
#
# COMPACT_ATOMS: atom_id res chain seq x y z
N MET A 1 -7.40 14.34 10.12
CA MET A 1 -6.06 14.89 10.41
C MET A 1 -5.30 14.09 11.47
N VAL A 2 -5.97 13.48 12.45
CA VAL A 2 -5.33 12.59 13.45
C VAL A 2 -4.58 11.41 12.78
N GLY A 3 -5.15 10.80 11.73
CA GLY A 3 -4.50 9.71 10.98
C GLY A 3 -3.23 10.09 10.19
N SER A 4 -2.89 11.39 10.07
CA SER A 4 -1.68 11.84 9.35
C SER A 4 -0.47 12.00 10.27
N ILE A 5 -0.69 12.07 11.59
CA ILE A 5 0.36 12.23 12.60
C ILE A 5 1.43 11.12 12.50
N PRO A 6 1.08 9.82 12.36
CA PRO A 6 2.08 8.76 12.22
C PRO A 6 2.97 8.91 10.98
N ASN A 7 2.44 9.46 9.88
CA ASN A 7 3.20 9.64 8.64
C ASN A 7 4.27 10.73 8.79
N PHE A 8 3.94 11.82 9.49
CA PHE A 8 4.91 12.89 9.78
C PHE A 8 6.02 12.42 10.72
N ILE A 9 5.67 11.61 11.74
CA ILE A 9 6.66 11.02 12.64
C ILE A 9 7.63 10.13 11.85
N ARG A 10 7.11 9.25 11.00
CA ARG A 10 7.95 8.38 10.16
C ARG A 10 8.82 9.16 9.17
N LEU A 11 8.32 10.25 8.59
CA LEU A 11 9.13 11.13 7.73
C LEU A 11 10.36 11.66 8.46
N SER A 12 10.18 12.16 9.68
CA SER A 12 11.27 12.69 10.49
C SER A 12 12.26 11.59 10.87
N GLN A 13 11.76 10.40 11.23
CA GLN A 13 12.60 9.24 11.55
C GLN A 13 13.45 8.80 10.35
N CYS A 14 12.85 8.58 9.18
CA CYS A 14 13.58 8.16 7.99
C CYS A 14 14.65 9.17 7.56
N MET A 15 14.37 10.48 7.70
CA MET A 15 15.37 11.52 7.41
C MET A 15 16.53 11.51 8.40
N GLN A 16 16.28 11.25 9.68
CA GLN A 16 17.33 11.16 10.70
C GLN A 16 18.18 9.91 10.50
N GLU A 17 17.55 8.75 10.27
CA GLU A 17 18.26 7.50 10.00
C GLU A 17 19.13 7.61 8.75
N TRP A 18 18.60 8.17 7.66
CA TRP A 18 19.39 8.39 6.45
C TRP A 18 20.65 9.24 6.70
N ARG A 19 20.56 10.28 7.54
CA ARG A 19 21.72 11.10 7.89
C ARG A 19 22.78 10.33 8.69
N VAL A 20 22.40 9.28 9.40
CA VAL A 20 23.30 8.46 10.22
C VAL A 20 23.87 7.28 9.45
N THR A 21 23.04 6.51 8.74
CA THR A 21 23.47 5.29 8.02
C THR A 21 23.89 5.55 6.57
N GLY A 22 23.36 6.60 5.93
CA GLY A 22 23.55 6.84 4.49
C GLY A 22 22.83 5.85 3.57
N ASP A 23 22.04 4.92 4.12
CA ASP A 23 21.35 3.89 3.34
C ASP A 23 20.18 4.49 2.52
N SER A 24 20.19 4.19 1.22
CA SER A 24 19.17 4.62 0.26
C SER A 24 17.78 4.06 0.57
N MET A 25 17.68 2.95 1.32
CA MET A 25 16.41 2.38 1.81
C MET A 25 15.59 3.40 2.63
N HIS A 26 16.26 4.20 3.47
CA HIS A 26 15.58 5.24 4.26
C HIS A 26 15.09 6.39 3.38
N LEU A 27 15.80 6.72 2.30
CA LEU A 27 15.37 7.75 1.34
C LEU A 27 14.13 7.31 0.57
N TRP A 28 14.05 6.05 0.16
CA TRP A 28 12.85 5.53 -0.49
C TRP A 28 11.64 5.50 0.46
N ASN A 29 11.85 5.14 1.73
CA ASN A 29 10.81 5.26 2.75
C ASN A 29 10.38 6.72 2.97
N PHE A 30 11.32 7.66 2.99
CA PHE A 30 11.00 9.09 3.07
C PHE A 30 10.12 9.53 1.90
N LEU A 31 10.46 9.12 0.67
CA LEU A 31 9.65 9.37 -0.52
C LEU A 31 8.24 8.77 -0.38
N LYS A 32 8.12 7.53 0.14
CA LYS A 32 6.83 6.88 0.45
C LYS A 32 5.92 7.74 1.32
N TYR A 33 6.45 8.28 2.41
CA TYR A 33 5.62 9.03 3.35
C TYR A 33 5.36 10.45 2.87
N SER A 34 6.25 11.01 2.05
CA SER A 34 6.10 12.36 1.49
C SER A 34 5.04 12.43 0.38
N SER A 35 4.80 11.33 -0.35
CA SER A 35 3.76 11.29 -1.40
C SER A 35 2.34 11.55 -0.87
N ASN A 36 2.12 11.41 0.43
CA ASN A 36 0.83 11.72 1.07
C ASN A 36 0.65 13.23 1.34
N ILE A 37 1.74 14.01 1.39
CA ILE A 37 1.67 15.46 1.68
C ILE A 37 0.91 16.22 0.58
N PRO A 38 1.20 16.04 -0.72
CA PRO A 38 0.42 16.67 -1.79
C PRO A 38 -1.07 16.33 -1.74
N VAL A 39 -1.41 15.07 -1.42
CA VAL A 39 -2.80 14.60 -1.28
C VAL A 39 -3.51 15.34 -0.14
N LEU A 40 -2.84 15.53 0.99
CA LEU A 40 -3.40 16.24 2.13
C LEU A 40 -3.58 17.74 1.82
N VAL A 41 -2.58 18.39 1.23
CA VAL A 41 -2.63 19.83 0.88
C VAL A 41 -3.73 20.09 -0.14
N THR A 42 -3.76 19.32 -1.23
CA THR A 42 -4.78 19.47 -2.27
C THR A 42 -6.18 19.16 -1.74
N GLY A 43 -6.31 18.22 -0.79
CA GLY A 43 -7.59 17.88 -0.16
C GLY A 43 -8.12 19.00 0.75
N LEU A 44 -7.22 19.78 1.36
CA LEU A 44 -7.60 20.99 2.10
C LEU A 44 -8.00 22.12 1.14
N LEU A 45 -7.28 22.29 0.04
CA LEU A 45 -7.61 23.30 -0.96
C LEU A 45 -8.97 23.04 -1.61
N MET A 46 -9.33 21.77 -1.87
CA MET A 46 -10.66 21.39 -2.36
C MET A 46 -11.81 21.80 -1.44
N ARG A 47 -11.58 21.94 -0.13
CA ARG A 47 -12.61 22.43 0.80
C ARG A 47 -12.83 23.94 0.70
N GLN A 48 -11.84 24.66 0.15
CA GLN A 48 -11.85 26.13 0.08
C GLN A 48 -12.10 26.65 -1.33
N ARG A 49 -11.73 25.89 -2.36
CA ARG A 49 -11.80 26.28 -3.78
C ARG A 49 -12.16 25.09 -4.66
N ASP A 50 -13.07 25.33 -5.60
CA ASP A 50 -13.38 24.39 -6.66
C ASP A 50 -12.23 24.31 -7.69
N GLY A 51 -12.12 23.17 -8.38
CA GLY A 51 -11.13 22.95 -9.45
C GLY A 51 -9.87 22.17 -9.04
N TYR A 52 -9.67 21.86 -7.75
CA TYR A 52 -8.53 21.06 -7.29
C TYR A 52 -8.77 19.54 -7.30
N THR A 53 -9.99 19.08 -7.62
CA THR A 53 -10.37 17.66 -7.63
C THR A 53 -9.47 16.82 -8.54
N GLY A 54 -9.21 17.27 -9.78
CA GLY A 54 -8.36 16.52 -10.71
C GLY A 54 -6.91 16.38 -10.22
N ILE A 55 -6.35 17.46 -9.65
CA ILE A 55 -5.00 17.48 -9.09
C ILE A 55 -4.91 16.57 -7.86
N TRP A 56 -5.93 16.61 -7.00
CA TRP A 56 -6.01 15.72 -5.85
C TRP A 56 -6.07 14.25 -6.26
N VAL A 57 -6.94 13.90 -7.21
CA VAL A 57 -7.07 12.53 -7.74
C VAL A 57 -5.73 12.06 -8.30
N PHE A 58 -5.03 12.89 -9.07
CA PHE A 58 -3.70 12.58 -9.58
C PHE A 58 -2.71 12.23 -8.46
N PHE A 59 -2.57 13.07 -7.43
CA PHE A 59 -1.68 12.79 -6.32
C PHE A 59 -2.13 11.58 -5.50
N ALA A 60 -3.44 11.38 -5.32
CA ALA A 60 -3.99 10.23 -4.61
C ALA A 60 -3.69 8.92 -5.36
N MET A 61 -3.76 8.92 -6.69
CA MET A 61 -3.38 7.79 -7.53
C MET A 61 -1.88 7.50 -7.45
N LEU A 62 -1.02 8.53 -7.52
CA LEU A 62 0.42 8.37 -7.35
C LEU A 62 0.78 7.79 -5.98
N ASN A 63 0.19 8.34 -4.91
CA ASN A 63 0.42 7.87 -3.55
C ASN A 63 -0.03 6.41 -3.36
N SER A 64 -1.21 6.06 -3.87
CA SER A 64 -1.77 4.71 -3.78
C SER A 64 -0.95 3.71 -4.60
N GLY A 65 -0.54 4.09 -5.82
CA GLY A 65 0.28 3.27 -6.70
C GLY A 65 1.69 3.04 -6.14
N TYR A 66 2.36 4.09 -5.65
CA TYR A 66 3.68 3.94 -5.03
C TYR A 66 3.62 3.05 -3.79
N SER A 67 2.62 3.25 -2.93
CA SER A 67 2.45 2.43 -1.73
C SER A 67 2.11 0.97 -2.05
N PHE A 68 1.31 0.71 -3.09
CA PHE A 68 1.01 -0.64 -3.57
C PHE A 68 2.26 -1.34 -4.11
N TRP A 69 3.04 -0.66 -4.95
CA TRP A 69 4.31 -1.18 -5.44
C TRP A 69 5.26 -1.51 -4.28
N TRP A 70 5.32 -0.63 -3.27
CA TRP A 70 6.14 -0.84 -2.09
C TRP A 70 5.72 -2.09 -1.32
N ASP A 71 4.43 -2.26 -1.07
CA ASP A 71 3.90 -3.40 -0.33
C ASP A 71 4.29 -4.72 -1.01
N ILE A 72 4.15 -4.81 -2.33
CA ILE A 72 4.50 -6.03 -3.08
C ILE A 72 6.01 -6.27 -3.10
N ASN A 73 6.79 -5.24 -3.43
CA ASN A 73 8.22 -5.40 -3.72
C ASN A 73 9.10 -5.36 -2.47
N ASN A 74 8.81 -4.48 -1.51
CA ASN A 74 9.66 -4.27 -0.34
C ASN A 74 9.11 -4.97 0.90
N ASP A 75 7.81 -4.86 1.20
CA ASP A 75 7.25 -5.49 2.41
C ASP A 75 7.01 -6.99 2.21
N TRP A 76 6.48 -7.40 1.06
CA TRP A 76 6.22 -8.82 0.76
C TRP A 76 7.36 -9.49 0.00
N ASN A 77 8.35 -8.71 -0.45
CA ASN A 77 9.54 -9.17 -1.18
C ASN A 77 9.21 -10.12 -2.34
N LEU A 78 8.08 -9.90 -3.02
CA LEU A 78 7.65 -10.73 -4.14
C LEU A 78 8.44 -10.36 -5.41
N ASN A 79 8.67 -11.34 -6.28
CA ASN A 79 9.47 -11.17 -7.49
C ASN A 79 8.69 -10.53 -8.66
N LEU A 80 7.43 -10.16 -8.46
CA LEU A 80 6.53 -9.62 -9.49
C LEU A 80 7.12 -8.43 -10.27
N PHE A 81 7.77 -7.50 -9.59
CA PHE A 81 8.33 -6.28 -10.19
C PHE A 81 9.86 -6.30 -10.32
N LYS A 82 10.52 -7.42 -10.01
CA LYS A 82 11.97 -7.57 -10.24
C LYS A 82 12.18 -7.93 -11.72
N PHE A 83 12.62 -6.95 -12.49
CA PHE A 83 12.97 -7.07 -13.91
C PHE A 83 14.47 -7.39 -14.11
N GLY A 84 15.02 -8.30 -13.28
CA GLY A 84 16.39 -8.82 -13.44
C GLY A 84 16.43 -10.06 -14.35
N HIS A 85 17.63 -10.63 -14.54
CA HIS A 85 17.83 -11.90 -15.25
C HIS A 85 17.03 -13.02 -14.56
N ARG A 86 15.80 -13.25 -15.03
CA ARG A 86 14.98 -14.39 -14.63
C ARG A 86 15.58 -15.63 -15.25
N THR A 87 15.97 -16.58 -14.43
CA THR A 87 16.37 -17.92 -14.85
C THR A 87 15.12 -18.74 -15.17
N VAL A 88 15.24 -19.72 -16.06
CA VAL A 88 14.12 -20.61 -16.41
C VAL A 88 13.76 -21.42 -15.17
N GLY A 89 12.61 -21.12 -14.56
CA GLY A 89 12.16 -21.69 -13.28
C GLY A 89 11.81 -20.65 -12.20
N ASP A 90 12.11 -19.36 -12.43
CA ASP A 90 11.73 -18.30 -11.51
C ASP A 90 10.22 -18.02 -11.57
N ASP A 91 9.50 -18.50 -10.56
CA ASP A 91 8.08 -18.21 -10.35
C ASP A 91 7.84 -16.71 -10.08
N TRP A 92 6.63 -16.25 -10.36
CA TRP A 92 6.23 -14.86 -10.10
C TRP A 92 6.18 -14.56 -8.60
N LEU A 93 6.08 -15.60 -7.77
CA LEU A 93 6.27 -15.56 -6.33
C LEU A 93 7.69 -16.00 -5.96
N ARG A 94 8.11 -15.68 -4.73
CA ARG A 94 9.41 -16.13 -4.19
C ARG A 94 9.54 -17.66 -4.28
N VAL A 95 10.77 -18.16 -4.32
CA VAL A 95 11.04 -19.60 -4.40
C VAL A 95 10.70 -20.32 -3.08
N LYS A 96 10.86 -19.64 -1.93
CA LYS A 96 10.57 -20.15 -0.58
C LYS A 96 9.32 -19.43 -0.06
N LEU A 97 8.16 -20.08 -0.16
CA LEU A 97 6.92 -19.67 0.51
C LEU A 97 6.74 -20.54 1.74
N HIS A 98 6.31 -19.96 2.86
CA HIS A 98 5.95 -20.73 4.05
C HIS A 98 4.51 -21.25 3.96
N TYR A 99 3.60 -20.46 3.38
CA TYR A 99 2.26 -20.94 3.05
C TYR A 99 2.29 -21.64 1.69
N ASP A 100 1.98 -22.94 1.68
CA ASP A 100 1.93 -23.74 0.45
C ASP A 100 0.85 -23.27 -0.56
N ILE A 101 -0.09 -22.42 -0.13
CA ILE A 101 -1.21 -21.94 -0.94
C ILE A 101 -0.80 -20.68 -1.72
N ARG A 102 -0.43 -20.84 -3.00
CA ARG A 102 -0.03 -19.72 -3.88
C ARG A 102 -1.18 -18.76 -4.16
N GLU A 103 -2.40 -19.26 -4.21
CA GLU A 103 -3.62 -18.50 -4.47
C GLU A 103 -3.85 -17.43 -3.40
N PHE A 104 -3.47 -17.70 -2.15
CA PHE A 104 -3.60 -16.76 -1.04
C PHE A 104 -2.86 -15.45 -1.33
N TYR A 105 -1.65 -15.52 -1.87
CA TYR A 105 -0.84 -14.34 -2.18
C TYR A 105 -1.43 -13.53 -3.33
N TYR A 106 -1.93 -14.18 -4.38
CA TYR A 106 -2.60 -13.48 -5.48
C TYR A 106 -3.88 -12.79 -5.02
N LEU A 107 -4.68 -13.47 -4.18
CA LEU A 107 -5.86 -12.89 -3.57
C LEU A 107 -5.51 -11.71 -2.65
N ALA A 108 -4.42 -11.83 -1.87
CA ALA A 108 -3.94 -10.74 -1.02
C ALA A 108 -3.48 -9.52 -1.85
N ILE A 109 -2.80 -9.73 -2.98
CA ILE A 109 -2.43 -8.66 -3.92
C ILE A 109 -3.66 -7.96 -4.47
N ILE A 110 -4.65 -8.71 -4.95
CA ILE A 110 -5.88 -8.14 -5.51
C ILE A 110 -6.67 -7.40 -4.42
N PHE A 111 -6.76 -7.98 -3.23
CA PHE A 111 -7.44 -7.38 -2.09
C PHE A 111 -6.76 -6.08 -1.63
N ASP A 112 -5.43 -6.05 -1.57
CA ASP A 112 -4.67 -4.85 -1.25
C ASP A 112 -4.83 -3.76 -2.32
N PHE A 113 -4.80 -4.15 -3.60
CA PHE A 113 -5.07 -3.24 -4.71
C PHE A 113 -6.45 -2.60 -4.57
N ILE A 114 -7.51 -3.40 -4.49
CA ILE A 114 -8.89 -2.89 -4.39
C ILE A 114 -9.05 -2.00 -3.15
N GLY A 115 -8.59 -2.46 -1.98
CA GLY A 115 -8.69 -1.70 -0.73
C GLY A 115 -7.92 -0.37 -0.74
N ARG A 116 -6.85 -0.26 -1.53
CA ARG A 116 -6.12 1.01 -1.71
C ARG A 116 -6.85 1.98 -2.63
N PHE A 117 -7.36 1.49 -3.75
CA PHE A 117 -8.01 2.34 -4.76
C PHE A 117 -9.47 2.67 -4.41
N VAL A 118 -10.08 1.99 -3.44
CA VAL A 118 -11.44 2.31 -2.95
C VAL A 118 -11.58 3.77 -2.52
N TRP A 119 -10.53 4.35 -1.96
CA TRP A 119 -10.53 5.74 -1.49
C TRP A 119 -10.64 6.78 -2.62
N VAL A 120 -10.27 6.41 -3.85
CA VAL A 120 -10.48 7.26 -5.04
C VAL A 120 -11.97 7.31 -5.39
N ALA A 121 -12.72 6.23 -5.12
CA ALA A 121 -14.14 6.13 -5.44
C ALA A 121 -15.02 7.11 -4.63
N LYS A 122 -14.49 7.68 -3.54
CA LYS A 122 -15.13 8.75 -2.76
C LYS A 122 -15.58 9.95 -3.60
N PHE A 123 -14.89 10.22 -4.71
CA PHE A 123 -15.13 11.39 -5.55
C PHE A 123 -15.86 11.07 -6.85
N LEU A 124 -16.41 9.85 -6.97
CA LEU A 124 -17.31 9.54 -8.08
C LEU A 124 -18.57 10.41 -7.98
N PRO A 125 -19.07 10.95 -9.11
CA PRO A 125 -20.33 11.68 -9.18
C PRO A 125 -21.50 10.88 -8.57
N SER A 126 -22.54 11.59 -8.12
CA SER A 126 -23.78 10.93 -7.70
C SER A 126 -24.35 10.07 -8.84
N PRO A 127 -24.81 8.84 -8.56
CA PRO A 127 -25.34 7.96 -9.60
C PRO A 127 -26.58 8.54 -10.26
N GLU A 128 -26.61 8.47 -11.59
CA GLU A 128 -27.75 8.81 -12.42
C GLU A 128 -28.59 7.57 -12.76
N LYS A 129 -29.83 7.78 -13.21
CA LYS A 129 -30.70 6.68 -13.64
C LYS A 129 -30.14 6.02 -14.91
N GLY A 130 -29.44 4.90 -14.75
CA GLY A 130 -28.83 4.15 -15.84
C GLY A 130 -27.45 3.59 -15.49
N ASP A 131 -26.86 4.02 -14.37
CA ASP A 131 -25.54 3.57 -13.96
C ASP A 131 -25.51 2.10 -13.52
N THR A 132 -24.34 1.48 -13.69
CA THR A 132 -24.13 0.06 -13.36
C THR A 132 -24.29 -0.18 -11.85
N ILE A 133 -24.82 -1.34 -11.46
CA ILE A 133 -24.99 -1.74 -10.03
C ILE A 133 -23.69 -1.55 -9.22
N PHE A 134 -22.54 -1.84 -9.83
CA PHE A 134 -21.23 -1.63 -9.21
C PHE A 134 -20.95 -0.16 -8.87
N TYR A 135 -21.28 0.76 -9.79
CA TYR A 135 -21.09 2.19 -9.60
C TYR A 135 -21.97 2.69 -8.45
N ILE A 136 -23.25 2.32 -8.46
CA ILE A 136 -24.21 2.64 -7.39
C ILE A 136 -23.71 2.09 -6.05
N GLY A 137 -23.24 0.85 -6.02
CA GLY A 137 -22.67 0.24 -4.81
C GLY A 137 -21.45 1.00 -4.29
N ALA A 138 -20.53 1.38 -5.17
CA ALA A 138 -19.35 2.15 -4.81
C ALA A 138 -19.70 3.53 -4.23
N THR A 139 -20.66 4.26 -4.81
CA THR A 139 -21.10 5.55 -4.26
C THR A 139 -21.86 5.38 -2.94
N MET A 140 -22.64 4.31 -2.78
CA MET A 140 -23.37 4.01 -1.54
C MET A 140 -22.44 3.74 -0.35
N LEU A 141 -21.25 3.16 -0.59
CA LEU A 141 -20.23 2.97 0.46
C LEU A 141 -19.75 4.29 1.07
N PHE A 142 -19.71 5.37 0.30
CA PHE A 142 -19.30 6.70 0.77
C PHE A 142 -20.47 7.62 1.15
N SER A 143 -21.70 7.23 0.80
CA SER A 143 -22.91 8.04 1.06
C SER A 143 -23.64 7.63 2.34
N THR A 144 -23.42 6.41 2.83
CA THR A 144 -24.12 5.85 4.00
C THR A 144 -23.16 5.66 5.18
N GLU A 145 -23.65 5.88 6.40
CA GLU A 145 -22.86 5.66 7.63
C GLU A 145 -22.40 4.20 7.76
N SER A 146 -23.26 3.24 7.38
CA SER A 146 -22.92 1.82 7.32
C SER A 146 -21.81 1.52 6.32
N GLY A 147 -21.77 2.26 5.21
CA GLY A 147 -20.72 2.15 4.20
C GLY A 147 -19.36 2.63 4.73
N TRP A 148 -19.33 3.79 5.40
CA TRP A 148 -18.13 4.28 6.08
C TRP A 148 -17.60 3.28 7.10
N PHE A 149 -18.47 2.73 7.94
CA PHE A 149 -18.09 1.70 8.91
C PHE A 149 -17.53 0.44 8.21
N ALA A 150 -18.18 -0.04 7.15
CA ALA A 150 -17.71 -1.20 6.40
C ALA A 150 -16.33 -0.95 5.75
N LEU A 151 -16.10 0.24 5.20
CA LEU A 151 -14.80 0.62 4.62
C LEU A 151 -13.69 0.63 5.68
N GLU A 152 -13.95 1.15 6.88
CA GLU A 152 -12.97 1.13 7.97
C GLU A 152 -12.67 -0.29 8.43
N VAL A 153 -13.69 -1.16 8.53
CA VAL A 153 -13.49 -2.59 8.84
C VAL A 153 -12.67 -3.28 7.75
N LEU A 154 -12.96 -3.02 6.48
CA LEU A 154 -12.21 -3.56 5.35
C LEU A 154 -10.74 -3.08 5.36
N GLU A 155 -10.50 -1.81 5.68
CA GLU A 155 -9.15 -1.25 5.80
C GLU A 155 -8.39 -1.92 6.96
N ILE A 156 -9.04 -2.23 8.08
CA ILE A 156 -8.45 -3.01 9.17
C ILE A 156 -8.09 -4.43 8.68
N LEU A 157 -9.04 -5.14 8.06
CA LEU A 157 -8.80 -6.49 7.55
C LEU A 157 -7.67 -6.54 6.52
N ARG A 158 -7.59 -5.55 5.63
CA ARG A 158 -6.48 -5.38 4.67
C ARG A 158 -5.14 -5.26 5.38
N ARG A 159 -5.05 -4.42 6.42
CA ARG A 159 -3.83 -4.28 7.22
C ARG A 159 -3.45 -5.58 7.94
N TRP A 160 -4.43 -6.33 8.43
CA TRP A 160 -4.19 -7.63 9.05
C TRP A 160 -3.54 -8.60 8.07
N VAL A 161 -4.10 -8.75 6.86
CA VAL A 161 -3.52 -9.60 5.80
C VAL A 161 -2.10 -9.14 5.47
N TRP A 162 -1.89 -7.83 5.31
CA TRP A 162 -0.55 -7.27 5.06
C TRP A 162 0.46 -7.60 6.16
N VAL A 163 0.07 -7.50 7.44
CA VAL A 163 0.95 -7.82 8.57
C VAL A 163 1.36 -9.28 8.55
N PHE A 164 0.44 -10.21 8.27
CA PHE A 164 0.78 -11.64 8.25
C PHE A 164 1.82 -11.98 7.18
N ILE A 165 1.65 -11.47 5.97
CA ILE A 165 2.61 -11.71 4.87
C ILE A 165 3.95 -11.06 5.20
N LYS A 166 3.95 -9.86 5.80
CA LYS A 166 5.19 -9.19 6.23
C LYS A 166 5.91 -9.97 7.33
N LEU A 167 5.19 -10.45 8.34
CA LEU A 167 5.78 -11.27 9.41
C LEU A 167 6.42 -12.54 8.86
N GLU A 168 5.81 -13.16 7.86
CA GLU A 168 6.39 -14.30 7.16
C GLU A 168 7.71 -13.93 6.46
N VAL A 169 7.75 -12.79 5.76
CA VAL A 169 8.96 -12.28 5.11
C VAL A 169 10.08 -12.06 6.11
N ASP A 170 9.77 -11.40 7.23
CA ASP A 170 10.73 -11.12 8.28
C ASP A 170 11.24 -12.42 8.91
N TYR A 171 10.35 -13.39 9.15
CA TYR A 171 10.70 -14.71 9.68
C TYR A 171 11.65 -15.49 8.76
N ILE A 172 11.37 -15.52 7.45
CA ILE A 172 12.22 -16.19 6.46
C ILE A 172 13.59 -15.51 6.40
N THR A 173 13.62 -14.18 6.41
CA THR A 173 14.86 -13.39 6.35
C THR A 173 15.74 -13.64 7.57
N LEU A 174 15.14 -13.65 8.76
CA LEU A 174 15.85 -13.94 10.01
C LEU A 174 16.41 -15.37 10.04
N THR A 175 15.64 -16.35 9.57
CA THR A 175 16.09 -17.75 9.52
C THR A 175 17.28 -17.92 8.58
N ASN A 176 17.21 -17.35 7.38
CA ASN A 176 18.31 -17.44 6.42
C ASN A 176 19.61 -16.80 6.96
N ASN A 177 19.50 -15.67 7.68
CA ASN A 177 20.69 -15.04 8.28
C ASN A 177 21.33 -15.93 9.35
N LYS A 178 20.52 -16.58 10.20
CA LYS A 178 21.03 -17.54 11.20
C LYS A 178 21.73 -18.73 10.56
N ASP A 179 21.18 -19.26 9.47
CA ASP A 179 21.81 -20.37 8.74
C ASP A 179 23.17 -19.96 8.16
N VAL A 180 23.30 -18.73 7.65
CA VAL A 180 24.58 -18.21 7.14
C VAL A 180 25.60 -18.06 8.27
N GLU A 181 25.20 -17.51 9.42
CA GLU A 181 26.08 -17.37 10.59
C GLU A 181 26.58 -18.72 11.10
N MET A 182 25.70 -19.72 11.22
CA MET A 182 26.09 -21.07 11.67
C MET A 182 26.99 -21.80 10.67
N ASN A 183 26.83 -21.56 9.36
CA ASN A 183 27.69 -22.14 8.33
C ASN A 183 29.04 -21.42 8.18
N SER A 184 29.20 -20.25 8.82
CA SER A 184 30.45 -19.47 8.82
C SER A 184 31.35 -19.74 10.02
N LEU A 185 30.89 -20.56 10.98
CA LEU A 185 31.61 -21.05 12.15
C LEU A 185 32.18 -22.45 11.90
#